data_AF-A0AAU0M5Y7-F1
#
_entry.id   AF-A0AAU0M5Y7-F1
#
_cell.length_a   1.000
_cell.length_b   1.000
_cell.length_c   1.000
_cell.angle_alpha   90.00
_cell.angle_beta   90.00
_cell.angle_gamma   90.00
#
_symmetry.space_group_name_H-M   'P 1'
#
loop_
_entity.id
_entity.type
_entity.pdbx_description
1 polymer ?
#
loop_
_entity_poly.entity_id
_entity_poly.type
_entity_poly.pdbx_seq_one_letter_code
_entity_poly.pdbx_strand_id
1 'polypeptide(L)'
;MSNHASVTLVIGDITEQRADAIVNATNSSLQGGGGVDGAIHRAGGPALQQACRRLRATSLPDGLPPGQAVATTAGRLDAQWVIHTVGPLWTPTEDRTHLLMSSYRECLRVADELAVSTIVFPAVSAGAYGWPVRDAARIAITTVSTTPTQVAEATFVLRDEPMFRVFEEALIELRG
;
A
#
# COMPACT_ATOMS: atom_id res chain seq x y z
N MET A 1 16.23 -3.99 17.69
CA MET A 1 15.45 -2.86 18.21
C MET A 1 14.53 -2.45 17.09
N SER A 2 13.22 -2.60 17.26
CA SER A 2 12.25 -2.20 16.23
C SER A 2 12.01 -0.71 16.36
N ASN A 3 12.16 0.04 15.25
CA ASN A 3 11.87 1.47 15.20
C ASN A 3 10.43 1.68 14.70
N HIS A 4 10.03 2.93 14.52
CA HIS A 4 8.80 3.29 13.81
C HIS A 4 9.21 4.14 12.60
N ALA A 5 8.51 3.98 11.48
CA ALA A 5 8.77 4.77 10.29
C ALA A 5 8.37 6.23 10.50
N SER A 6 9.18 7.17 9.99
CA SER A 6 8.74 8.56 9.83
C SER A 6 7.70 8.62 8.71
N VAL A 7 6.53 9.19 9.00
CA VAL A 7 5.45 9.32 8.03
C VAL A 7 5.49 10.70 7.36
N THR A 8 5.53 10.68 6.03
CA THR A 8 5.47 11.88 5.16
C THR A 8 4.29 11.78 4.19
N LEU A 9 3.79 12.93 3.72
CA LEU A 9 2.65 13.01 2.80
C LEU A 9 3.07 13.82 1.57
N VAL A 10 2.68 13.37 0.38
CA VAL A 10 2.91 14.10 -0.87
C VAL A 10 1.68 14.01 -1.77
N ILE A 11 1.47 15.05 -2.58
CA ILE A 11 0.50 15.02 -3.67
C ILE A 11 1.21 14.60 -4.95
N GLY A 12 0.71 13.59 -5.65
CA GLY A 12 1.31 13.17 -6.93
C GLY A 12 0.87 11.81 -7.45
N ASP A 13 1.60 11.33 -8.45
CA ASP A 13 1.46 9.97 -8.99
C ASP A 13 2.46 9.04 -8.29
N ILE A 14 1.96 7.94 -7.73
CA ILE A 14 2.79 6.93 -7.05
C ILE A 14 3.79 6.26 -8.00
N THR A 15 3.49 6.21 -9.30
CA THR A 15 4.35 5.60 -10.31
C THR A 15 5.57 6.45 -10.66
N GLU A 16 5.59 7.71 -10.25
CA GLU A 16 6.70 8.66 -10.44
C GLU A 16 7.59 8.78 -9.20
N GLN A 17 7.29 8.04 -8.13
CA GLN A 17 8.06 8.12 -6.88
C GLN A 17 9.29 7.23 -6.91
N ARG A 18 10.36 7.75 -6.30
CA ARG A 18 11.59 6.99 -6.04
C ARG A 18 11.62 6.49 -4.61
N ALA A 19 11.65 5.18 -4.44
CA ALA A 19 11.74 4.51 -3.14
C ALA A 19 12.25 3.08 -3.33
N ASP A 20 12.66 2.43 -2.25
CA ASP A 20 13.07 1.03 -2.33
C ASP A 20 11.88 0.11 -2.67
N ALA A 21 10.69 0.41 -2.11
CA ALA A 21 9.45 -0.31 -2.37
C ALA A 21 8.25 0.61 -2.64
N ILE A 22 7.46 0.27 -3.67
CA ILE A 22 6.17 0.89 -3.97
C ILE A 22 5.03 -0.07 -3.60
N VAL A 23 4.06 0.41 -2.83
CA VAL A 23 2.88 -0.40 -2.48
C VAL A 23 1.83 -0.30 -3.58
N ASN A 24 1.37 -1.45 -4.04
CA ASN A 24 0.26 -1.57 -4.96
C ASN A 24 -1.00 -2.04 -4.23
N ALA A 25 -2.03 -1.19 -4.16
CA ALA A 25 -3.36 -1.56 -3.70
C ALA A 25 -4.12 -2.27 -4.84
N THR A 26 -4.17 -3.60 -4.78
CA THR A 26 -4.68 -4.46 -5.84
C THR A 26 -5.88 -5.29 -5.37
N ASN A 27 -6.40 -6.12 -6.27
CA ASN A 27 -7.41 -7.13 -5.96
C ASN A 27 -6.77 -8.52 -5.79
N SER A 28 -7.52 -9.46 -5.24
CA SER A 28 -7.03 -10.82 -4.94
C SER A 28 -6.45 -11.56 -6.14
N SER A 29 -6.78 -11.18 -7.38
CA SER A 29 -6.26 -11.86 -8.55
C SER A 29 -4.77 -11.57 -8.83
N LEU A 30 -4.22 -10.46 -8.33
CA LEU A 30 -2.89 -9.95 -8.68
C LEU A 30 -2.66 -9.74 -10.20
N GLN A 31 -3.70 -9.78 -11.04
CA GLN A 31 -3.55 -9.70 -12.51
C GLN A 31 -3.66 -8.26 -13.04
N GLY A 32 -3.56 -7.26 -12.17
CA GLY A 32 -3.85 -5.87 -12.49
C GLY A 32 -5.35 -5.55 -12.44
N GLY A 33 -5.68 -4.30 -12.78
CA GLY A 33 -7.00 -3.73 -12.55
C GLY A 33 -7.07 -2.26 -12.96
N GLY A 34 -8.06 -1.54 -12.43
CA GLY A 34 -8.21 -0.10 -12.60
C GLY A 34 -7.43 0.71 -11.55
N GLY A 35 -7.60 2.04 -11.56
CA GLY A 35 -7.05 2.92 -10.52
C GLY A 35 -5.52 2.83 -10.38
N VAL A 36 -5.05 2.78 -9.13
CA VAL A 36 -3.61 2.74 -8.81
C VAL A 36 -2.95 1.45 -9.28
N ASP A 37 -3.63 0.31 -9.18
CA ASP A 37 -3.16 -0.99 -9.63
C ASP A 37 -2.90 -1.00 -11.14
N GLY A 38 -3.86 -0.48 -11.91
CA GLY A 38 -3.67 -0.31 -13.34
C GLY A 38 -2.52 0.62 -13.70
N ALA A 39 -2.34 1.72 -12.96
CA ALA A 39 -1.23 2.65 -13.18
C ALA A 39 0.12 1.99 -12.91
N ILE A 40 0.27 1.31 -11.76
CA ILE A 40 1.49 0.60 -11.38
C ILE A 40 1.80 -0.53 -12.38
N HIS A 41 0.81 -1.32 -12.81
CA HIS A 41 1.05 -2.37 -13.81
C HIS A 41 1.49 -1.82 -15.17
N ARG A 42 0.91 -0.70 -15.63
CA ARG A 42 1.34 -0.04 -16.88
C ARG A 42 2.77 0.50 -16.77
N ALA A 43 3.08 1.18 -15.68
CA ALA A 43 4.39 1.77 -15.44
C ALA A 43 5.48 0.71 -15.22
N GLY A 44 5.23 -0.30 -14.37
CA GLY A 44 6.16 -1.40 -14.11
C GLY A 44 6.37 -2.33 -15.31
N GLY A 45 5.41 -2.39 -16.24
CA GLY A 45 5.54 -3.07 -17.51
C GLY A 45 5.51 -4.61 -17.43
N PRO A 46 5.93 -5.32 -18.50
CA PRO A 46 5.74 -6.76 -18.63
C PRO A 46 6.41 -7.60 -17.55
N ALA A 47 7.55 -7.14 -16.99
CA ALA A 47 8.29 -7.86 -15.95
C ALA A 47 7.47 -7.98 -14.66
N LEU A 48 6.84 -6.89 -14.22
CA LEU A 48 5.93 -6.87 -13.08
C LEU A 48 4.75 -7.83 -13.29
N GLN A 49 4.11 -7.74 -14.45
CA GLN A 49 2.98 -8.63 -14.78
C GLN A 49 3.39 -10.11 -14.79
N GLN A 50 4.56 -10.45 -15.33
CA GLN A 50 5.06 -11.82 -15.34
C GLN A 50 5.35 -12.33 -13.92
N ALA A 51 5.89 -11.48 -13.04
CA ALA A 51 6.11 -11.83 -11.64
C ALA A 51 4.78 -12.13 -10.91
N CYS A 52 3.75 -11.29 -11.10
CA CYS A 52 2.43 -11.56 -10.54
C CYS A 52 1.80 -12.86 -11.08
N ARG A 53 1.94 -13.13 -12.38
CA ARG A 53 1.50 -14.42 -12.99
C ARG A 53 2.23 -15.61 -12.37
N ARG A 54 3.52 -15.49 -12.07
CA ARG A 54 4.30 -16.54 -11.41
C ARG A 54 3.77 -16.83 -10.01
N LEU A 55 3.48 -15.79 -9.21
CA LEU A 55 2.86 -15.96 -7.89
C LEU A 55 1.53 -16.72 -8.01
N ARG A 56 0.66 -16.30 -8.94
CA ARG A 56 -0.63 -16.99 -9.20
C ARG A 56 -0.49 -18.42 -9.72
N ALA A 57 0.63 -18.76 -10.35
CA ALA A 57 0.88 -20.13 -10.82
C ALA A 57 1.57 -21.01 -9.76
N THR A 58 2.03 -20.45 -8.64
CA THR A 58 2.88 -21.16 -7.68
C THR A 58 2.39 -20.98 -6.24
N SER A 59 2.81 -19.90 -5.56
CA SER A 59 2.59 -19.70 -4.14
C SER A 59 1.18 -19.18 -3.78
N LEU A 60 0.48 -18.58 -4.73
CA LEU A 60 -0.85 -17.98 -4.54
C LEU A 60 -1.84 -18.43 -5.63
N PRO A 61 -2.09 -19.75 -5.81
CA PRO A 61 -3.01 -20.26 -6.83
C PRO A 61 -4.40 -19.65 -6.70
N ASP A 62 -4.88 -19.51 -5.46
CA ASP A 62 -6.20 -18.97 -5.12
C ASP A 62 -6.23 -17.44 -5.00
N GLY A 63 -5.09 -16.77 -5.23
CA GLY A 63 -4.95 -15.32 -5.10
C GLY A 63 -4.47 -14.86 -3.72
N LEU A 64 -4.34 -13.54 -3.57
CA LEU A 64 -3.94 -12.90 -2.32
C LEU A 64 -5.18 -12.54 -1.49
N PRO A 65 -5.33 -13.05 -0.25
CA PRO A 65 -6.47 -12.70 0.60
C PRO A 65 -6.46 -11.23 1.03
N PRO A 66 -7.62 -10.62 1.34
CA PRO A 66 -7.67 -9.31 1.97
C PRO A 66 -6.85 -9.24 3.26
N GLY A 67 -6.18 -8.12 3.50
CA GLY A 67 -5.32 -7.90 4.66
C GLY A 67 -3.92 -8.51 4.56
N GLN A 68 -3.56 -9.12 3.43
CA GLN A 68 -2.25 -9.73 3.19
C GLN A 68 -1.41 -8.91 2.21
N ALA A 69 -0.10 -9.15 2.19
CA ALA A 69 0.83 -8.53 1.26
C ALA A 69 1.85 -9.54 0.68
N VAL A 70 2.31 -9.30 -0.55
CA VAL A 70 3.36 -10.08 -1.23
C VAL A 70 4.19 -9.18 -2.14
N ALA A 71 5.48 -9.45 -2.27
CA ALA A 71 6.37 -8.66 -3.11
C ALA A 71 6.64 -9.29 -4.49
N THR A 72 6.90 -8.43 -5.46
CA THR A 72 7.46 -8.77 -6.77
C THR A 72 8.51 -7.73 -7.18
N THR A 73 9.24 -7.98 -8.28
CA THR A 73 10.09 -6.95 -8.89
C THR A 73 9.25 -5.73 -9.33
N ALA A 74 9.79 -4.52 -9.17
CA ALA A 74 9.11 -3.31 -9.63
C ALA A 74 9.12 -3.12 -11.17
N GLY A 75 9.85 -3.97 -11.90
CA GLY A 75 9.97 -3.87 -13.34
C GLY A 75 10.67 -2.57 -13.77
N ARG A 76 9.93 -1.64 -14.38
CA ARG A 76 10.47 -0.36 -14.88
C ARG A 76 10.27 0.85 -13.95
N LEU A 77 9.59 0.67 -12.82
CA LEU A 77 9.42 1.73 -11.83
C LEU A 77 10.79 2.09 -11.21
N ASP A 78 10.94 3.32 -10.70
CA ASP A 78 12.13 3.76 -9.95
C ASP A 78 12.10 3.22 -8.51
N ALA A 79 11.99 1.89 -8.41
CA ALA A 79 11.99 1.13 -7.17
C ALA A 79 12.57 -0.27 -7.41
N GLN A 80 12.96 -0.94 -6.32
CA GLN A 80 13.42 -2.33 -6.42
C GLN A 80 12.23 -3.31 -6.37
N TRP A 81 11.27 -3.01 -5.49
CA TRP A 81 10.14 -3.88 -5.19
C TRP A 81 8.81 -3.20 -5.41
N VAL A 82 7.82 -3.98 -5.83
CA VAL A 82 6.41 -3.65 -5.65
C VAL A 82 5.84 -4.61 -4.60
N ILE A 83 5.30 -4.05 -3.53
CA ILE A 83 4.58 -4.80 -2.49
C ILE A 83 3.09 -4.70 -2.79
N HIS A 84 2.50 -5.80 -3.23
CA HIS A 84 1.08 -5.89 -3.53
C HIS A 84 0.31 -6.20 -2.27
N THR A 85 -0.73 -5.43 -1.98
CA THR A 85 -1.66 -5.70 -0.87
C THR A 85 -3.11 -5.60 -1.33
N VAL A 86 -3.98 -6.39 -0.70
CA VAL A 86 -5.42 -6.38 -0.96
C VAL A 86 -6.12 -5.77 0.23
N GLY A 87 -6.59 -4.54 0.08
CA GLY A 87 -7.47 -3.93 1.07
C GLY A 87 -8.85 -4.61 1.10
N PRO A 88 -9.59 -4.56 2.21
CA PRO A 88 -10.99 -5.00 2.24
C PRO A 88 -11.90 -4.03 1.47
N LEU A 89 -12.96 -4.57 0.87
CA LEU A 89 -14.13 -3.79 0.44
C LEU A 89 -14.86 -3.26 1.68
N TRP A 90 -15.20 -1.98 1.69
CA TRP A 90 -15.99 -1.39 2.76
C TRP A 90 -17.46 -1.82 2.66
N THR A 91 -18.07 -2.05 3.82
CA THR A 91 -19.50 -2.34 3.95
C THR A 91 -20.02 -1.75 5.25
N PRO A 92 -21.26 -1.21 5.28
CA PRO A 92 -21.87 -0.72 6.51
C PRO A 92 -22.33 -1.84 7.47
N THR A 93 -22.32 -3.10 7.03
CA THR A 93 -22.89 -4.24 7.79
C THR A 93 -21.86 -5.09 8.53
N GLU A 94 -20.56 -4.93 8.24
CA GLU A 94 -19.49 -5.74 8.82
C GLU A 94 -18.26 -4.88 9.06
N ASP A 95 -17.72 -4.93 10.28
CA ASP A 95 -16.46 -4.25 10.59
C ASP A 95 -15.26 -5.02 10.03
N ARG A 96 -14.62 -4.41 9.04
CA ARG A 96 -13.42 -4.94 8.37
C ARG A 96 -12.17 -4.11 8.67
N THR A 97 -12.22 -3.26 9.68
CA THR A 97 -11.12 -2.35 10.07
C THR A 97 -9.82 -3.11 10.30
N HIS A 98 -9.92 -4.27 10.97
CA HIS A 98 -8.78 -5.15 11.23
C HIS A 98 -8.06 -5.61 9.96
N LEU A 99 -8.77 -5.83 8.83
CA LEU A 99 -8.18 -6.21 7.55
C LEU A 99 -7.49 -5.03 6.87
N LEU A 100 -8.06 -3.82 6.97
CA LEU A 100 -7.41 -2.62 6.45
C LEU A 100 -6.12 -2.32 7.21
N MET A 101 -6.15 -2.40 8.55
CA MET A 101 -4.94 -2.31 9.37
C MET A 101 -3.93 -3.41 9.00
N SER A 102 -4.39 -4.65 8.79
CA SER A 102 -3.53 -5.75 8.39
C SER A 102 -2.83 -5.48 7.06
N SER A 103 -3.50 -4.86 6.09
CA SER A 103 -2.91 -4.53 4.79
C SER A 103 -1.66 -3.66 4.94
N TYR A 104 -1.71 -2.64 5.80
CA TYR A 104 -0.55 -1.78 6.08
C TYR A 104 0.54 -2.50 6.88
N ARG A 105 0.17 -3.25 7.93
CA ARG A 105 1.14 -4.01 8.74
C ARG A 105 1.90 -5.04 7.92
N GLU A 106 1.19 -5.78 7.07
CA GLU A 106 1.80 -6.79 6.21
C GLU A 106 2.72 -6.16 5.15
N CYS A 107 2.40 -4.96 4.65
CA CYS A 107 3.34 -4.24 3.79
C CYS A 107 4.65 -3.90 4.52
N LEU A 108 4.58 -3.41 5.76
CA LEU A 108 5.77 -3.12 6.58
C LEU A 108 6.54 -4.40 6.93
N ARG A 109 5.85 -5.50 7.26
CA ARG A 109 6.50 -6.80 7.50
C ARG A 109 7.26 -7.28 6.27
N VAL A 110 6.64 -7.25 5.09
CA VAL A 110 7.29 -7.63 3.84
C VAL A 110 8.45 -6.69 3.51
N ALA A 111 8.31 -5.39 3.79
CA ALA A 111 9.39 -4.44 3.63
C ALA A 111 10.61 -4.77 4.52
N ASP A 112 10.38 -5.13 5.78
CA ASP A 112 11.43 -5.56 6.71
C ASP A 112 12.13 -6.83 6.23
N GLU A 113 11.38 -7.81 5.69
CA GLU A 113 11.94 -9.05 5.12
C GLU A 113 12.82 -8.80 3.90
N LEU A 114 12.50 -7.76 3.12
CA LEU A 114 13.28 -7.32 1.96
C LEU A 114 14.42 -6.37 2.33
N ALA A 115 14.54 -6.00 3.62
CA ALA A 115 15.50 -5.04 4.14
C ALA A 115 15.47 -3.66 3.42
N VAL A 116 14.27 -3.19 3.07
CA VAL A 116 14.11 -1.86 2.44
C VAL A 116 13.99 -0.74 3.48
N SER A 117 14.51 0.44 3.16
CA SER A 117 14.52 1.59 4.08
C SER A 117 13.41 2.60 3.80
N THR A 118 12.93 2.67 2.56
CA THR A 118 11.91 3.62 2.10
C THR A 118 10.75 2.90 1.42
N ILE A 119 9.52 3.24 1.81
CA ILE A 119 8.30 2.67 1.24
C ILE A 119 7.29 3.76 0.91
N VAL A 120 6.61 3.63 -0.23
CA VAL A 120 5.54 4.56 -0.63
C VAL A 120 4.19 3.85 -0.69
N PHE A 121 3.19 4.44 -0.07
CA PHE A 121 1.83 3.94 0.05
C PHE A 121 0.85 4.79 -0.76
N PRO A 122 -0.12 4.17 -1.45
CA PRO A 122 -1.35 4.84 -1.83
C PRO A 122 -2.34 4.83 -0.65
N ALA A 123 -3.47 5.53 -0.78
CA ALA A 123 -4.59 5.41 0.15
C ALA A 123 -5.37 4.10 -0.11
N VAL A 124 -4.94 2.99 0.51
CA VAL A 124 -5.55 1.65 0.34
C VAL A 124 -7.02 1.68 0.75
N SER A 125 -7.87 1.05 -0.06
CA SER A 125 -9.34 1.01 0.06
C SER A 125 -10.11 2.33 -0.01
N ALA A 126 -9.46 3.49 0.04
CA ALA A 126 -10.07 4.83 0.02
C ALA A 126 -10.48 5.34 -1.39
N GLY A 127 -10.55 4.44 -2.38
CA GLY A 127 -10.96 4.72 -3.75
C GLY A 127 -12.08 3.79 -4.19
N ALA A 128 -11.78 2.90 -5.14
CA ALA A 128 -12.77 1.98 -5.72
C ALA A 128 -13.44 1.03 -4.71
N TYR A 129 -12.84 0.80 -3.54
CA TYR A 129 -13.39 -0.07 -2.49
C TYR A 129 -14.29 0.67 -1.49
N GLY A 130 -14.50 1.98 -1.70
CA GLY A 130 -15.56 2.74 -1.04
C GLY A 130 -15.36 3.02 0.44
N TRP A 131 -14.16 2.82 0.98
CA TRP A 131 -13.90 3.13 2.40
C TRP A 131 -14.06 4.63 2.64
N PRO A 132 -14.81 5.06 3.68
CA PRO A 132 -14.93 6.47 4.03
C PRO A 132 -13.55 7.10 4.24
N VAL A 133 -13.24 8.09 3.41
CA VAL A 133 -11.88 8.63 3.26
C VAL A 133 -11.24 9.08 4.58
N ARG A 134 -12.00 9.77 5.46
CA ARG A 134 -11.51 10.19 6.79
C ARG A 134 -11.16 9.01 7.70
N ASP A 135 -11.97 7.97 7.66
CA ASP A 135 -11.75 6.77 8.46
C ASP A 135 -10.54 5.98 7.92
N ALA A 136 -10.45 5.81 6.60
CA ALA A 136 -9.30 5.18 5.94
C ALA A 136 -7.99 5.89 6.27
N ALA A 137 -7.98 7.22 6.25
CA ALA A 137 -6.80 8.03 6.57
C ALA A 137 -6.34 7.83 8.02
N ARG A 138 -7.27 7.90 8.99
CA ARG A 138 -6.97 7.64 10.40
C ARG A 138 -6.39 6.25 10.60
N ILE A 139 -6.99 5.22 9.99
CA ILE A 139 -6.52 3.84 10.07
C ILE A 139 -5.11 3.72 9.46
N ALA A 140 -4.89 4.29 8.27
CA ALA A 140 -3.62 4.22 7.56
C ALA A 140 -2.49 4.88 8.34
N ILE A 141 -2.68 6.14 8.74
CA ILE A 141 -1.68 6.94 9.47
C ILE A 141 -1.37 6.32 10.82
N THR A 142 -2.39 5.95 11.59
CA THR A 142 -2.20 5.32 12.90
C THR A 142 -1.45 4.00 12.76
N THR A 143 -1.87 3.14 11.83
CA THR A 143 -1.26 1.82 11.65
C THR A 143 0.20 1.94 11.23
N VAL A 144 0.51 2.75 10.22
CA VAL A 144 1.90 2.87 9.72
C VAL A 144 2.80 3.53 10.77
N SER A 145 2.32 4.54 11.50
CA SER A 145 3.12 5.24 12.51
C SER A 145 3.39 4.42 13.77
N THR A 146 2.52 3.46 14.11
CA THR A 146 2.59 2.69 15.37
C THR A 146 3.03 1.24 15.18
N THR A 147 3.15 0.77 13.94
CA THR A 147 3.66 -0.58 13.67
C THR A 147 5.18 -0.57 13.78
N PRO A 148 5.78 -1.41 14.65
CA PRO A 148 7.22 -1.52 14.72
C PRO A 148 7.80 -2.08 13.41
N THR A 149 8.83 -1.42 12.86
CA THR A 149 9.43 -1.74 11.57
C THR A 149 10.90 -1.27 11.51
N GLN A 150 11.67 -1.79 10.56
CA GLN A 150 13.02 -1.30 10.22
C GLN A 150 12.99 -0.23 9.12
N VAL A 151 11.85 -0.05 8.45
CA VAL A 151 11.63 1.04 7.50
C VAL A 151 11.86 2.39 8.19
N ALA A 152 12.69 3.23 7.57
CA ALA A 152 13.01 4.55 8.08
C ALA A 152 11.94 5.59 7.69
N GLU A 153 11.47 5.54 6.45
CA GLU A 153 10.48 6.48 5.92
C GLU A 153 9.34 5.78 5.18
N ALA A 154 8.11 6.17 5.51
CA ALA A 154 6.89 5.76 4.84
C ALA A 154 6.15 6.99 4.30
N THR A 155 6.05 7.11 2.98
CA THR A 155 5.39 8.25 2.32
C THR A 155 4.01 7.85 1.80
N PHE A 156 2.97 8.61 2.13
CA PHE A 156 1.67 8.48 1.47
C PHE A 156 1.59 9.41 0.26
N VAL A 157 1.32 8.83 -0.90
CA VAL A 157 1.18 9.55 -2.17
C VAL A 157 -0.31 9.67 -2.49
N LEU A 158 -0.80 10.90 -2.48
CA LEU A 158 -2.20 11.23 -2.53
C LEU A 158 -2.50 11.94 -3.85
N ARG A 159 -3.60 11.56 -4.50
CA ARG A 159 -3.86 11.97 -5.90
C ARG A 159 -4.12 13.47 -6.04
N ASP A 160 -4.71 14.08 -5.03
CA ASP A 160 -5.20 15.45 -5.07
C ASP A 160 -5.19 16.10 -3.68
N GLU A 161 -5.39 17.41 -3.67
CA GLU A 161 -5.41 18.25 -2.48
C GLU A 161 -6.48 17.81 -1.46
N PRO A 162 -7.74 17.48 -1.83
CA PRO A 162 -8.73 17.00 -0.86
C PRO A 162 -8.29 15.74 -0.12
N MET A 163 -7.72 14.76 -0.83
CA MET A 163 -7.21 13.53 -0.24
C MET A 163 -6.03 13.82 0.69
N PHE A 164 -5.14 14.74 0.28
CA PHE A 164 -4.03 15.21 1.09
C PHE A 164 -4.46 15.82 2.41
N ARG A 165 -5.42 16.75 2.39
CA ARG A 165 -5.91 17.42 3.60
C ARG A 165 -6.46 16.43 4.62
N VAL A 166 -7.16 15.40 4.17
CA VAL A 166 -7.71 14.38 5.07
C VAL A 166 -6.61 13.54 5.74
N PHE A 167 -5.55 13.19 5.02
CA PHE A 167 -4.39 12.49 5.61
C PHE A 167 -3.55 13.43 6.51
N GLU A 168 -3.44 14.71 6.14
CA GLU A 168 -2.78 15.74 6.95
C GLU A 168 -3.50 15.94 8.28
N GLU A 169 -4.84 16.06 8.27
CA GLU A 169 -5.67 16.09 9.48
C GLU A 169 -5.42 14.87 10.36
N ALA A 170 -5.45 13.66 9.80
CA ALA A 170 -5.20 12.42 10.56
C ALA A 170 -3.78 12.36 11.16
N LEU A 171 -2.78 12.89 10.46
CA LEU A 171 -1.39 12.94 10.96
C LEU A 171 -1.19 13.99 12.06
N ILE A 172 -1.88 15.12 11.97
CA ILE A 172 -1.90 16.14 13.02
C ILE A 172 -2.61 15.58 14.27
N GLU A 173 -3.77 14.95 14.10
CA GLU A 173 -4.53 14.33 15.19
C GLU A 173 -3.72 13.27 15.94
N LEU A 174 -2.90 12.47 15.26
CA LEU A 174 -2.06 11.46 15.91
C LEU A 174 -0.90 12.06 16.73
N ARG A 175 -0.43 13.25 16.36
CA ARG A 175 0.72 13.92 16.99
C ARG A 175 0.32 14.85 18.15
N GLY A 176 -0.94 15.25 18.22
CA GLY A 176 -1.52 16.07 19.29
C GLY A 176 -1.99 15.24 20.47
#